data_AF-A0A927DKN1-F1
#
_entry.id   AF-A0A927DKN1-F1
#
_cell.length_a   1.000
_cell.length_b   1.000
_cell.length_c   1.000
_cell.angle_alpha   90.00
_cell.angle_beta   90.00
_cell.angle_gamma   90.00
#
_symmetry.space_group_name_H-M   'P 1'
#
loop_
_entity.id
_entity.type
_entity.pdbx_description
1 polymer ?
#
loop_
_entity_poly.entity_id
_entity_poly.type
_entity_poly.pdbx_seq_one_letter_code
_entity_poly.pdbx_strand_id
1 'polypeptide(L)'
;MTADHAKGYRLFTILGALMLTSLIVLFVSSRPDVVAYYVLKYSTGSEWRSDFTCENEKISRPNERYFGYNTDKYTAYFFNRNGKWGFDEITCVKNSQEGKGYTVKNVSTENIPHWVK
;
A
#
# COMPACT_ATOMS: atom_id res chain seq x y z
N MET A 1 47.46 6.04 -23.34
CA MET A 1 46.36 5.16 -23.80
C MET A 1 45.30 4.87 -22.73
N THR A 2 45.58 5.02 -21.43
CA THR A 2 44.63 4.74 -20.33
C THR A 2 43.60 5.85 -20.07
N ALA A 3 43.93 7.12 -20.34
CA ALA A 3 43.06 8.26 -20.04
C ALA A 3 41.82 8.38 -20.95
N ASP A 4 41.95 8.09 -22.25
CA ASP A 4 40.81 8.13 -23.19
C ASP A 4 39.84 6.96 -22.98
N HIS A 5 40.35 5.77 -22.63
CA HIS A 5 39.51 4.65 -22.22
C HIS A 5 38.68 4.97 -20.97
N ALA A 6 39.26 5.67 -19.99
CA ALA A 6 38.55 6.09 -18.77
C ALA A 6 37.46 7.16 -19.04
N LYS A 7 37.69 8.06 -20.01
CA LYS A 7 36.67 9.05 -20.44
C LYS A 7 35.52 8.39 -21.20
N GLY A 8 35.82 7.51 -22.15
CA GLY A 8 34.80 6.75 -22.89
C GLY A 8 33.93 5.92 -21.95
N TYR A 9 34.55 5.16 -21.04
CA TYR A 9 33.83 4.36 -20.05
C TYR A 9 32.91 5.19 -19.15
N ARG A 10 33.37 6.35 -18.67
CA ARG A 10 32.55 7.28 -17.89
C ARG A 10 31.37 7.81 -18.69
N LEU A 11 31.56 8.17 -19.96
CA LEU A 11 30.49 8.65 -20.83
C LEU A 11 29.42 7.57 -21.05
N PHE A 12 29.82 6.33 -21.34
CA PHE A 12 28.89 5.21 -21.50
C PHE A 12 28.13 4.88 -20.22
N THR A 13 28.80 4.99 -19.06
CA THR A 13 28.13 4.76 -17.76
C THR A 13 27.08 5.83 -17.48
N ILE A 14 27.37 7.10 -17.76
CA ILE A 14 26.41 8.20 -17.60
C ILE A 14 25.22 8.02 -18.55
N LEU A 15 25.47 7.74 -19.83
CA LEU A 15 24.42 7.49 -20.81
C LEU A 15 23.56 6.27 -20.43
N GLY A 16 24.19 5.19 -19.97
CA GLY A 16 23.49 4.01 -19.48
C GLY A 16 22.62 4.32 -18.26
N ALA A 17 23.14 5.08 -17.30
CA ALA A 17 22.38 5.51 -16.13
C ALA A 17 21.19 6.42 -16.50
N LEU A 18 21.38 7.36 -17.44
CA LEU A 18 20.31 8.22 -17.93
C LEU A 18 19.21 7.43 -18.65
N MET A 19 19.59 6.47 -19.49
CA MET A 19 18.62 5.58 -20.17
C MET A 19 17.82 4.76 -19.17
N LEU A 20 18.50 4.12 -18.21
CA LEU A 20 17.84 3.34 -17.15
C LEU A 20 16.89 4.21 -16.33
N THR A 21 17.35 5.40 -15.92
CA THR A 21 16.53 6.35 -15.15
C THR A 21 15.31 6.79 -15.94
N SER A 22 15.46 7.07 -17.23
CA SER A 22 14.35 7.46 -18.11
C SER A 22 13.31 6.35 -18.24
N LEU A 23 13.75 5.10 -18.40
CA LEU A 23 12.86 3.94 -18.43
C LEU A 23 12.10 3.75 -17.11
N ILE A 24 12.78 3.92 -15.97
CA ILE A 24 12.14 3.85 -14.65
C ILE A 24 11.09 4.95 -14.50
N VAL A 25 11.41 6.20 -14.85
CA VAL A 25 10.47 7.33 -14.76
C VAL A 25 9.25 7.10 -15.65
N LEU A 26 9.45 6.62 -16.88
CA LEU A 26 8.35 6.28 -17.80
C LEU A 26 7.48 5.14 -17.24
N PHE A 27 8.09 4.10 -16.67
CA PHE A 27 7.36 2.99 -16.06
C PHE A 27 6.52 3.46 -14.86
N VAL A 28 7.12 4.20 -13.93
CA VAL A 28 6.43 4.74 -12.75
C VAL A 28 5.28 5.67 -13.16
N SER A 29 5.51 6.52 -14.16
CA SER A 29 4.49 7.48 -14.64
C SER A 29 3.33 6.81 -15.40
N SER A 30 3.60 5.70 -16.10
CA SER A 30 2.58 4.98 -16.87
C SER A 30 1.77 3.96 -16.08
N ARG A 31 2.20 3.64 -14.84
CA ARG A 31 1.58 2.60 -13.99
C ARG A 31 1.31 3.11 -12.57
N PRO A 32 0.51 4.19 -12.41
CA PRO A 32 0.19 4.74 -11.09
C PRO A 32 -0.55 3.72 -10.19
N ASP A 33 -1.26 2.76 -10.77
CA ASP A 33 -1.93 1.66 -10.06
C ASP A 33 -0.92 0.73 -9.35
N VAL A 34 0.18 0.38 -10.03
CA VAL A 34 1.27 -0.44 -9.46
C VAL A 34 1.97 0.31 -8.35
N VAL A 35 2.31 1.58 -8.60
CA VAL A 35 2.98 2.45 -7.64
C VAL A 35 2.12 2.64 -6.40
N ALA A 36 0.84 2.97 -6.56
CA ALA A 36 -0.10 3.16 -5.46
C ALA A 36 -0.21 1.91 -4.59
N TYR A 37 -0.35 0.72 -5.19
CA TYR A 37 -0.42 -0.53 -4.44
C TYR A 37 0.82 -0.74 -3.55
N TYR A 38 2.03 -0.57 -4.10
CA TYR A 38 3.26 -0.78 -3.32
C TYR A 38 3.45 0.29 -2.26
N VAL A 39 3.26 1.57 -2.61
CA VAL A 39 3.42 2.68 -1.68
C VAL A 39 2.45 2.54 -0.51
N LEU A 40 1.16 2.28 -0.79
CA LEU A 40 0.15 2.13 0.27
C LEU A 40 0.37 0.87 1.09
N LYS A 41 0.73 -0.26 0.48
CA LYS A 41 1.06 -1.48 1.23
C LYS A 41 2.25 -1.26 2.15
N TYR A 42 3.28 -0.56 1.69
CA TYR A 42 4.47 -0.27 2.48
C TYR A 42 4.17 0.74 3.60
N SER A 43 3.58 1.90 3.29
CA SER A 43 3.32 2.96 4.26
C SER A 43 2.35 2.50 5.34
N THR A 44 1.23 1.87 4.98
CA THR A 44 0.29 1.32 5.97
C THR A 44 0.91 0.14 6.74
N GLY A 45 1.77 -0.66 6.10
CA GLY A 45 2.49 -1.73 6.79
C GLY A 45 3.46 -1.22 7.86
N SER A 46 4.03 -0.04 7.67
CA SER A 46 5.00 0.58 8.58
C SER A 46 4.37 1.50 9.63
N GLU A 47 3.32 2.23 9.26
CA GLU A 47 2.77 3.30 10.10
C GLU A 47 1.46 2.91 10.80
N TRP A 48 0.67 2.02 10.18
CA TRP A 48 -0.65 1.67 10.68
C TRP A 48 -0.60 0.41 11.53
N ARG A 49 -1.63 0.24 12.36
CA ARG A 49 -1.70 -0.87 13.31
C ARG A 49 -2.12 -2.15 12.60
N SER A 50 -1.69 -3.29 13.14
CA SER A 50 -2.14 -4.63 12.73
C SER A 50 -3.55 -4.99 13.23
N ASP A 51 -4.11 -4.15 14.08
CA ASP A 51 -5.35 -4.39 14.80
C ASP A 51 -6.08 -3.08 15.13
N PHE A 52 -7.36 -3.21 15.40
CA PHE A 52 -8.18 -2.15 16.00
C PHE A 52 -8.94 -2.73 17.20
N THR A 53 -9.50 -1.86 18.03
CA THR A 53 -10.22 -2.26 19.24
C THR A 53 -11.62 -1.64 19.24
N CYS A 54 -12.64 -2.47 19.43
CA CYS A 54 -14.01 -2.02 19.72
C CYS A 54 -14.46 -2.67 21.03
N GLU A 55 -15.03 -1.91 21.96
CA GLU A 55 -15.54 -2.42 23.26
C GLU A 55 -14.56 -3.33 24.03
N ASN A 56 -13.26 -3.01 23.98
CA ASN A 56 -12.14 -3.79 24.54
C ASN A 56 -11.82 -5.11 23.82
N GLU A 57 -12.53 -5.46 22.75
CA GLU A 57 -12.18 -6.57 21.87
C GLU A 57 -11.17 -6.13 20.81
N LYS A 58 -10.02 -6.82 20.76
CA LYS A 58 -8.96 -6.59 19.80
C LYS A 58 -9.18 -7.43 18.55
N ILE A 59 -9.40 -6.79 17.41
CA ILE A 59 -9.69 -7.45 16.13
C ILE A 59 -8.52 -7.23 15.18
N SER A 60 -8.03 -8.33 14.58
CA SER A 60 -6.91 -8.31 13.64
C SER A 60 -7.19 -9.23 12.47
N ARG A 61 -6.80 -8.79 11.27
CA ARG A 61 -6.85 -9.60 10.04
C ARG A 61 -5.48 -9.55 9.36
N PRO A 62 -4.93 -10.69 8.88
CA PRO A 62 -3.56 -10.75 8.36
C PRO A 62 -3.27 -9.76 7.21
N ASN A 63 -4.29 -9.53 6.39
CA ASN A 63 -4.23 -8.77 5.15
C ASN A 63 -4.77 -7.34 5.30
N GLU A 64 -4.79 -6.82 6.53
CA GLU A 64 -5.34 -5.51 6.83
C GLU A 64 -4.42 -4.70 7.75
N ARG A 65 -4.54 -3.38 7.62
CA ARG A 65 -3.89 -2.39 8.46
C ARG A 65 -4.89 -1.31 8.83
N TYR A 66 -4.80 -0.79 10.04
CA TYR A 66 -5.82 0.10 10.61
C TYR A 66 -5.23 1.43 11.06
N PHE A 67 -5.86 2.52 10.63
CA PHE A 67 -5.59 3.87 11.09
C PHE A 67 -6.71 4.37 12.01
N GLY A 68 -6.31 5.06 13.06
CA GLY A 68 -7.19 5.48 14.16
C GLY A 68 -6.73 4.86 15.49
N TYR A 69 -6.94 5.58 16.58
CA TYR A 69 -6.63 5.10 17.93
C TYR A 69 -7.73 5.49 18.90
N ASN A 70 -8.24 4.51 19.64
CA ASN A 70 -9.29 4.68 20.65
C ASN A 70 -10.47 5.55 20.16
N THR A 71 -10.95 5.23 18.97
CA THR A 71 -11.95 6.00 18.22
C THR A 71 -13.12 5.08 17.89
N ASP A 72 -14.33 5.63 17.80
CA ASP A 72 -15.50 4.87 17.38
C ASP A 72 -15.44 4.55 15.87
N LYS A 73 -14.46 5.09 15.12
CA LYS A 73 -14.31 4.89 13.67
C LYS A 73 -12.85 4.77 13.25
N TYR A 74 -12.55 3.75 12.44
CA TYR A 74 -11.23 3.42 11.91
C TYR A 74 -11.25 3.38 10.38
N THR A 75 -10.11 3.71 9.78
CA THR A 75 -9.84 3.44 8.37
C THR A 75 -9.07 2.13 8.27
N ALA A 76 -9.59 1.17 7.51
CA ALA A 76 -8.93 -0.10 7.26
C ALA A 76 -8.41 -0.11 5.82
N TYR A 77 -7.10 -0.30 5.65
CA TYR A 77 -6.50 -0.65 4.37
C TYR A 77 -6.45 -2.17 4.27
N PHE A 78 -7.07 -2.75 3.25
CA PHE A 78 -6.94 -4.18 2.95
C PHE A 78 -6.09 -4.38 1.71
N PHE A 79 -5.18 -5.35 1.78
CA PHE A 79 -4.37 -5.77 0.65
C PHE A 79 -4.59 -7.24 0.39
N ASN A 80 -4.79 -7.63 -0.87
CA ASN A 80 -5.00 -9.03 -1.25
C ASN A 80 -6.24 -9.68 -0.63
N ARG A 81 -7.36 -8.95 -0.62
CA ARG A 81 -8.68 -9.52 -0.35
C ARG A 81 -9.29 -9.97 -1.67
N ASN A 82 -9.23 -11.27 -1.96
CA ASN A 82 -9.70 -11.86 -3.22
C ASN A 82 -9.05 -11.22 -4.48
N GLY A 83 -7.73 -10.99 -4.43
CA GLY A 83 -7.00 -10.34 -5.53
C GLY A 83 -7.30 -8.84 -5.69
N LYS A 84 -7.89 -8.20 -4.68
CA LYS A 84 -8.20 -6.78 -4.63
C LYS A 84 -7.52 -6.09 -3.45
N TRP A 85 -7.44 -4.78 -3.50
CA TRP A 85 -6.93 -3.91 -2.45
C TRP A 85 -7.82 -2.66 -2.35
N GLY A 86 -7.77 -1.94 -1.24
CA GLY A 86 -8.58 -0.74 -1.09
C GLY A 86 -8.78 -0.37 0.38
N PHE A 87 -9.84 0.40 0.61
CA PHE A 87 -10.15 0.94 1.92
C PHE A 87 -11.57 0.58 2.34
N ASP A 88 -11.68 0.20 3.60
CA ASP A 88 -12.95 0.16 4.31
C ASP A 88 -12.94 1.18 5.44
N GLU A 89 -14.13 1.58 5.83
CA GLU A 89 -14.41 2.30 7.05
C GLU A 89 -15.01 1.32 8.06
N ILE A 90 -14.42 1.24 9.25
CA ILE A 90 -14.92 0.42 10.34
C ILE A 90 -15.50 1.36 11.39
N THR A 91 -16.75 1.13 11.80
CA THR A 91 -17.38 1.90 12.88
C THR A 91 -17.77 0.97 14.01
N CYS A 92 -17.23 1.18 15.21
CA CYS A 92 -17.60 0.45 16.41
C CYS A 92 -19.04 0.78 16.79
N VAL A 93 -19.82 -0.24 17.15
CA VAL A 93 -21.22 -0.08 17.56
C VAL A 93 -21.32 -0.44 19.04
N LYS A 94 -21.78 0.50 19.86
CA LYS A 94 -21.97 0.28 21.29
C LYS A 94 -23.21 -0.57 21.55
N ASN A 95 -23.15 -1.55 22.44
CA ASN A 95 -24.26 -2.44 22.82
C ASN A 95 -24.81 -3.30 21.67
N SER A 96 -23.93 -3.93 20.88
CA SER A 96 -24.35 -4.90 19.88
C SER A 96 -24.90 -6.16 20.56
N GLN A 97 -26.23 -6.28 20.67
CA GLN A 97 -26.87 -7.41 21.35
C GLN A 97 -26.83 -8.72 20.56
N GLU A 98 -26.61 -8.68 19.23
CA GLU A 98 -26.66 -9.88 18.35
C GLU A 98 -25.69 -9.86 17.15
N GLY A 99 -24.67 -8.99 17.15
CA GLY A 99 -23.76 -8.81 16.00
C GLY A 99 -22.29 -8.57 16.39
N LYS A 100 -21.41 -8.55 15.39
CA LYS A 100 -20.03 -8.05 15.58
C LYS A 100 -20.12 -6.62 16.13
N GLY A 101 -19.36 -6.29 17.18
CA GLY A 101 -19.33 -4.95 17.82
C GLY A 101 -18.85 -3.80 16.92
N TYR A 102 -18.89 -3.99 15.60
CA TYR A 102 -18.50 -3.05 14.58
C TYR A 102 -19.23 -3.32 13.26
N THR A 103 -19.38 -2.27 12.46
CA THR A 103 -19.85 -2.33 11.07
C THR A 103 -18.68 -2.01 10.13
N VAL A 104 -18.77 -2.50 8.90
CA VAL A 104 -17.77 -2.26 7.85
C VAL A 104 -18.49 -1.68 6.64
N LYS A 105 -18.02 -0.52 6.18
CA LYS A 105 -18.47 0.12 4.95
C LYS A 105 -17.32 0.13 3.95
N ASN A 106 -17.52 -0.43 2.76
CA ASN A 106 -16.52 -0.32 1.72
C ASN A 106 -16.42 1.13 1.22
N VAL A 107 -15.20 1.66 1.20
CA VAL A 107 -14.91 3.02 0.72
C VAL A 107 -14.37 2.96 -0.70
N SER A 108 -13.46 2.02 -0.96
CA SER A 108 -12.91 1.79 -2.30
C SER A 108 -12.44 0.35 -2.46
N THR A 109 -12.40 -0.10 -3.71
CA THR A 109 -11.90 -1.41 -4.07
C THR A 109 -11.28 -1.35 -5.46
N GLU A 110 -10.02 -1.75 -5.56
CA GLU A 110 -9.26 -1.83 -6.79
C GLU A 110 -8.73 -3.25 -7.00
N ASN A 111 -8.58 -3.66 -8.26
CA ASN A 111 -7.92 -4.92 -8.57
C ASN A 111 -6.41 -4.79 -8.30
N ILE A 112 -5.78 -5.86 -7.78
CA ILE A 112 -4.32 -5.91 -7.74
C ILE A 112 -3.81 -5.90 -9.19
N PRO A 113 -2.91 -4.97 -9.55
CA PRO A 113 -2.37 -4.91 -10.89
C PRO A 113 -1.74 -6.25 -11.31
N HIS A 114 -1.99 -6.69 -12.54
CA HIS A 114 -1.51 -7.99 -13.03
C HIS A 114 0.01 -8.17 -12.87
N TRP A 115 0.77 -7.10 -13.03
CA TRP A 115 2.23 -7.08 -12.87
C TRP A 115 2.73 -7.32 -11.43
N VAL A 116 1.82 -7.29 -10.45
CA VAL A 116 2.13 -7.40 -9.02
C VAL A 116 1.65 -8.73 -8.42
N LYS A 117 0.77 -9.44 -9.13
CA LYS A 117 0.34 -10.81 -8.78
C LYS A 117 1.45 -11.80 -9.03
#